data_AF-A0A932JGU2-F1
#
_entry.id   AF-A0A932JGU2-F1
#
_cell.length_a   1.000
_cell.length_b   1.000
_cell.length_c   1.000
_cell.angle_alpha   90.00
_cell.angle_beta   90.00
_cell.angle_gamma   90.00
#
_symmetry.space_group_name_H-M   'P 1'
#
loop_
_entity.id
_entity.type
_entity.pdbx_description
1 polymer ?
#
loop_
_entity_poly.entity_id
_entity_poly.type
_entity_poly.pdbx_seq_one_letter_code
_entity_poly.pdbx_strand_id
1 'polypeptide(L)'
;MKRFFLRFQTARVLKRLIRGERILIVGSGRSASELADIPPGIKLFTCNAGIRFFDGKAMDRPLDLFFCNKAKLQREKEIELLLVKIRTRVFVSRNTDGIRENTALRGSYERLLYDDSTDPWYLTRLIRPQGVQDIQGRCEATWTSTGMRLLQYALYFGAREVYVVGMDFGENGYFWGPKPNPWGHPDIDENFIRIVSAKYRNVFSISSKSPLSHHLPVKRPA
;
A
#
# COMPACT_ATOMS: atom_id res chain seq x y z
N MET A 1 -14.86 -22.37 -4.51
CA MET A 1 -13.61 -22.84 -5.14
C MET A 1 -12.77 -21.72 -5.79
N LYS A 2 -13.30 -20.90 -6.73
CA LYS A 2 -12.52 -19.87 -7.46
C LYS A 2 -11.79 -18.84 -6.56
N ARG A 3 -12.47 -18.27 -5.54
CA ARG A 3 -11.87 -17.26 -4.63
C ARG A 3 -10.70 -17.80 -3.80
N PHE A 4 -10.82 -19.03 -3.30
CA PHE A 4 -9.77 -19.66 -2.50
C PHE A 4 -8.50 -19.92 -3.32
N PHE A 5 -8.66 -20.41 -4.54
CA PHE A 5 -7.56 -20.63 -5.48
C PHE A 5 -6.84 -19.33 -5.85
N LEU A 6 -7.59 -18.28 -6.18
CA LEU A 6 -7.03 -16.96 -6.47
C LEU A 6 -6.25 -16.40 -5.26
N ARG A 7 -6.80 -16.53 -4.05
CA ARG A 7 -6.12 -16.12 -2.82
C ARG A 7 -4.80 -16.89 -2.61
N PHE A 8 -4.79 -18.20 -2.85
CA PHE A 8 -3.57 -19.01 -2.73
C PHE A 8 -2.49 -18.59 -3.74
N GLN A 9 -2.85 -18.35 -4.99
CA GLN A 9 -1.92 -17.85 -6.00
C GLN A 9 -1.36 -16.48 -5.64
N THR A 10 -2.23 -15.53 -5.27
CA THR A 10 -1.83 -14.20 -4.79
C THR A 10 -0.88 -14.33 -3.60
N ALA A 11 -1.23 -15.13 -2.59
CA ALA A 11 -0.42 -15.33 -1.40
C ALA A 11 0.96 -15.93 -1.70
N ARG A 12 1.05 -16.86 -2.66
CA ARG A 12 2.35 -17.44 -3.07
C ARG A 12 3.27 -16.40 -3.70
N VAL A 13 2.74 -15.53 -4.57
CA VAL A 13 3.53 -14.47 -5.21
C VAL A 13 3.94 -13.42 -4.19
N LEU A 14 3.00 -12.94 -3.37
CA LEU A 14 3.28 -11.95 -2.33
C LEU A 14 4.29 -12.47 -1.29
N LYS A 15 4.15 -13.73 -0.84
CA LYS A 15 5.11 -14.34 0.10
C LYS A 15 6.53 -14.36 -0.46
N ARG A 16 6.71 -14.66 -1.75
CA ARG A 16 8.02 -14.66 -2.41
C ARG A 16 8.60 -13.26 -2.56
N LEU A 17 7.75 -12.25 -2.75
CA LEU A 17 8.18 -10.87 -2.89
C LEU A 17 8.56 -10.21 -1.55
N ILE A 18 7.96 -10.66 -0.44
CA ILE A 18 7.98 -9.94 0.85
C ILE A 18 8.85 -10.60 1.92
N ARG A 19 8.87 -11.94 1.98
CA ARG A 19 9.44 -12.65 3.13
C ARG A 19 10.93 -12.33 3.31
N GLY A 20 11.29 -11.76 4.47
CA GLY A 20 12.67 -11.41 4.82
C GLY A 20 13.20 -10.12 4.17
N GLU A 21 12.40 -9.45 3.35
CA GLU A 21 12.81 -8.24 2.64
C GLU A 21 12.67 -6.98 3.49
N ARG A 22 13.42 -5.93 3.17
CA ARG A 22 13.13 -4.56 3.63
C ARG A 22 12.14 -3.95 2.65
N ILE A 23 11.08 -3.32 3.14
CA ILE A 23 10.01 -2.78 2.31
C ILE A 23 9.83 -1.30 2.62
N LEU A 24 9.72 -0.49 1.57
CA LEU A 24 9.28 0.90 1.63
C LEU A 24 7.91 0.99 0.99
N ILE A 25 6.92 1.41 1.78
CA ILE A 25 5.57 1.70 1.32
C ILE A 25 5.44 3.21 1.17
N VAL A 26 5.19 3.65 -0.06
CA VAL A 26 4.96 5.06 -0.40
C VAL A 26 3.48 5.27 -0.71
N GLY A 27 2.79 5.93 0.21
CA GLY A 27 1.44 6.45 -0.01
C GLY A 27 1.45 7.82 -0.70
N SER A 28 0.29 8.44 -0.81
CA SER A 28 0.11 9.73 -1.50
C SER A 28 0.01 10.95 -0.58
N GLY A 29 0.00 10.75 0.73
CA GLY A 29 -0.10 11.81 1.74
C GLY A 29 1.07 12.79 1.69
N ARG A 30 0.88 13.97 2.28
CA ARG A 30 1.84 15.08 2.26
C ARG A 30 3.21 14.70 2.81
N SER A 31 3.28 13.82 3.79
CA SER A 31 4.55 13.35 4.37
C SER A 31 5.46 12.62 3.39
N ALA A 32 4.94 12.15 2.24
CA ALA A 32 5.75 11.56 1.17
C ALA A 32 6.86 12.52 0.69
N SER A 33 6.61 13.84 0.74
CA SER A 33 7.59 14.87 0.37
C SER A 33 8.87 14.86 1.22
N GLU A 34 8.89 14.21 2.39
CA GLU A 34 10.08 14.13 3.24
C GLU A 34 11.02 12.98 2.89
N LEU A 35 10.61 12.13 1.94
CA LEU A 35 11.47 11.11 1.35
C LEU A 35 12.34 11.74 0.27
N ALA A 36 13.59 12.06 0.62
CA ALA A 36 14.58 12.60 -0.31
C ALA A 36 14.93 11.55 -1.38
N ASP A 37 15.51 10.44 -0.93
CA ASP A 37 16.04 9.38 -1.80
C ASP A 37 15.45 8.01 -1.46
N ILE A 38 15.50 7.11 -2.44
CA ILE A 38 15.10 5.72 -2.28
C ILE A 38 16.36 4.91 -1.92
N PRO A 39 16.42 4.25 -0.75
CA PRO A 39 17.56 3.45 -0.37
C PRO A 39 17.84 2.29 -1.34
N PRO A 40 19.10 1.91 -1.54
CA PRO A 40 19.44 0.73 -2.30
C PRO A 40 18.92 -0.54 -1.61
N GLY A 41 18.52 -1.54 -2.40
CA GLY A 41 18.15 -2.86 -1.90
C GLY A 41 16.82 -2.95 -1.12
N ILE A 42 16.00 -1.89 -1.11
CA ILE A 42 14.66 -1.91 -0.48
C ILE A 42 13.56 -2.22 -1.52
N LYS A 43 12.55 -3.00 -1.18
CA LYS A 43 11.40 -3.24 -2.06
C LYS A 43 10.44 -2.05 -2.06
N LEU A 44 9.93 -1.65 -3.23
CA LEU A 44 9.09 -0.45 -3.38
C LEU A 44 7.64 -0.79 -3.64
N PHE A 45 6.81 -0.49 -2.66
CA PHE A 45 5.37 -0.72 -2.71
C PHE A 45 4.65 0.62 -2.77
N THR A 46 3.70 0.77 -3.67
CA THR A 46 2.84 1.96 -3.73
C THR A 46 1.44 1.63 -4.20
N CYS A 47 0.52 2.58 -4.13
CA CYS A 47 -0.86 2.38 -4.50
C CYS A 47 -1.54 3.63 -5.04
N ASN A 48 -2.52 3.43 -5.93
CA ASN A 48 -3.35 4.50 -6.51
C ASN A 48 -2.49 5.71 -6.93
N ALA A 49 -2.76 6.89 -6.36
CA ALA A 49 -2.06 8.12 -6.69
C ALA A 49 -0.68 8.26 -6.04
N GLY A 50 -0.27 7.31 -5.18
CA GLY A 50 1.09 7.25 -4.63
C GLY A 50 2.15 7.06 -5.72
N ILE A 51 1.78 6.50 -6.88
CA ILE A 51 2.70 6.35 -8.01
C ILE A 51 3.23 7.69 -8.54
N ARG A 52 2.48 8.79 -8.36
CA ARG A 52 2.91 10.15 -8.72
C ARG A 52 4.21 10.55 -8.02
N PHE A 53 4.53 9.95 -6.87
CA PHE A 53 5.77 10.24 -6.14
C PHE A 53 7.01 9.91 -6.98
N PHE A 54 6.89 8.92 -7.85
CA PHE A 54 7.97 8.46 -8.72
C PHE A 54 8.01 9.18 -10.06
N ASP A 55 7.09 10.12 -10.32
CA ASP A 55 7.19 10.92 -11.53
C ASP A 55 8.38 11.88 -11.45
N GLY A 56 9.12 11.98 -12.56
CA GLY A 56 10.37 12.74 -12.62
C GLY A 56 11.54 12.15 -11.81
N LYS A 57 11.34 11.09 -11.02
CA LYS A 57 12.44 10.42 -10.32
C LYS A 57 13.13 9.42 -11.25
N ALA A 58 14.45 9.45 -11.28
CA ALA A 58 15.25 8.47 -12.00
C ALA A 58 15.15 7.11 -11.29
N MET A 59 14.32 6.22 -11.85
CA MET A 59 14.15 4.85 -11.40
C MET A 59 14.97 3.94 -12.31
N ASP A 60 15.99 3.29 -11.75
CA ASP A 60 16.82 2.30 -12.45
C ASP A 60 16.14 0.92 -12.57
N ARG A 61 14.98 0.75 -11.92
CA ARG A 61 14.25 -0.51 -11.83
C ARG A 61 12.73 -0.30 -11.74
N PRO A 62 11.93 -1.33 -12.11
CA PRO A 62 10.48 -1.30 -11.92
C PRO A 62 10.09 -1.24 -10.44
N LEU A 63 8.89 -0.72 -10.15
CA LEU A 63 8.28 -0.86 -8.82
C LEU A 63 8.06 -2.33 -8.48
N ASP A 64 8.30 -2.73 -7.24
CA ASP A 64 8.13 -4.13 -6.84
C ASP A 64 6.65 -4.51 -6.74
N LEU A 65 5.81 -3.60 -6.21
CA LEU A 65 4.37 -3.83 -6.10
C LEU A 65 3.57 -2.53 -6.25
N PHE A 66 2.55 -2.57 -7.12
CA PHE A 66 1.55 -1.53 -7.24
C PHE A 66 0.14 -2.08 -6.93
N PHE A 67 -0.59 -1.43 -6.04
CA PHE A 67 -1.99 -1.75 -5.75
C PHE A 67 -2.92 -0.67 -6.31
N CYS A 68 -3.95 -1.05 -7.07
CA CYS A 68 -5.00 -0.11 -7.46
C CYS A 68 -6.41 -0.67 -7.38
N ASN A 69 -7.32 0.15 -6.88
CA ASN A 69 -8.76 -0.10 -7.00
C ASN A 69 -9.26 0.43 -8.36
N LYS A 70 -10.12 -0.33 -9.07
CA LYS A 70 -10.57 -0.06 -10.44
C LYS A 70 -11.04 1.38 -10.67
N ALA A 71 -11.81 1.93 -9.72
CA ALA A 71 -12.44 3.24 -9.86
C ALA A 71 -11.44 4.38 -10.11
N LYS A 72 -10.17 4.20 -9.71
CA LYS A 72 -9.11 5.20 -9.87
C LYS A 72 -8.56 5.25 -11.29
N LEU A 73 -8.25 4.10 -11.90
CA LEU A 73 -7.60 4.06 -13.23
C LEU A 73 -8.50 4.59 -14.34
N GLN A 74 -9.82 4.35 -14.25
CA GLN A 74 -10.76 4.89 -15.24
C GLN A 74 -10.91 6.41 -15.18
N ARG A 75 -10.66 7.01 -14.01
CA ARG A 75 -10.86 8.45 -13.77
C ARG A 75 -9.57 9.26 -13.88
N GLU A 76 -8.41 8.63 -13.63
CA GLU A 76 -7.11 9.29 -13.55
C GLU A 76 -6.16 8.71 -14.62
N LYS A 77 -6.31 9.11 -15.90
CA LYS A 77 -5.45 8.68 -17.02
C LYS A 77 -3.95 8.88 -16.76
N GLU A 78 -3.61 9.87 -15.95
CA GLU A 78 -2.23 10.12 -15.52
C GLU A 78 -1.62 8.92 -14.77
N ILE A 79 -2.39 8.22 -13.94
CA ILE A 79 -1.90 7.01 -13.24
C ILE A 79 -1.54 5.92 -14.25
N GLU A 80 -2.32 5.76 -15.32
CA GLU A 80 -2.04 4.81 -16.39
C GLU A 80 -0.72 5.16 -17.10
N LEU A 81 -0.53 6.42 -17.50
CA LEU A 81 0.70 6.88 -18.14
C LEU A 81 1.93 6.65 -17.25
N LEU A 82 1.80 6.93 -15.95
CA LEU A 82 2.86 6.69 -14.97
C LEU A 82 3.18 5.20 -14.82
N LEU A 83 2.18 4.32 -14.84
CA LEU A 83 2.40 2.87 -14.80
C LEU A 83 3.15 2.37 -16.03
N VAL A 84 2.85 2.90 -17.22
CA VAL A 84 3.57 2.54 -18.45
C VAL A 84 5.04 2.97 -18.38
N LYS A 85 5.29 4.19 -17.89
CA LYS A 85 6.63 4.75 -17.75
C LYS A 85 7.47 4.04 -16.68
N ILE A 86 6.92 3.88 -15.48
CA ILE A 86 7.66 3.37 -14.31
C ILE A 86 7.74 1.84 -14.34
N ARG A 87 6.71 1.17 -14.88
CA ARG A 87 6.51 -0.28 -14.85
C ARG A 87 6.43 -0.83 -13.42
N THR A 88 5.83 -2.00 -13.28
CA THR A 88 5.72 -2.70 -11.99
C THR A 88 5.97 -4.19 -12.15
N ARG A 89 6.49 -4.85 -11.13
CA ARG A 89 6.65 -6.31 -11.16
C ARG A 89 5.32 -6.97 -10.83
N VAL A 90 4.68 -6.53 -9.75
CA VAL A 90 3.41 -7.08 -9.29
C VAL A 90 2.34 -5.98 -9.27
N PHE A 91 1.32 -6.14 -10.11
CA PHE A 91 0.11 -5.34 -10.08
C PHE A 91 -0.98 -6.08 -9.31
N VAL A 92 -1.49 -5.51 -8.23
CA VAL A 92 -2.64 -6.03 -7.48
C VAL A 92 -3.90 -5.19 -7.76
N SER A 93 -5.00 -5.83 -8.13
CA SER A 93 -6.29 -5.16 -8.32
C SER A 93 -7.48 -6.10 -8.14
N ARG A 94 -8.64 -5.56 -7.74
CA ARG A 94 -9.93 -6.28 -7.76
C ARG A 94 -10.45 -6.52 -9.19
N ASN A 95 -10.02 -5.72 -10.17
CA ASN A 95 -10.54 -5.77 -11.54
C ASN A 95 -9.48 -6.29 -12.52
N THR A 96 -8.99 -7.51 -12.32
CA THR A 96 -7.93 -8.04 -13.17
C THR A 96 -8.31 -8.09 -14.65
N ASP A 97 -9.58 -8.32 -14.98
CA ASP A 97 -10.01 -8.49 -16.37
C ASP A 97 -9.90 -7.17 -17.14
N GLY A 98 -10.44 -6.07 -16.60
CA GLY A 98 -10.27 -4.75 -17.24
C GLY A 98 -8.82 -4.24 -17.27
N ILE A 99 -7.93 -4.73 -16.39
CA ILE A 99 -6.49 -4.43 -16.48
C ILE A 99 -5.83 -5.23 -17.61
N ARG A 100 -6.29 -6.46 -17.89
CA ARG A 100 -5.81 -7.27 -19.03
C ARG A 100 -6.30 -6.72 -20.37
N GLU A 101 -7.53 -6.25 -20.41
CA GLU A 101 -8.16 -5.67 -21.61
C GLU A 101 -7.60 -4.29 -21.96
N ASN A 102 -7.05 -3.56 -20.98
CA ASN A 102 -6.41 -2.28 -21.22
C ASN A 102 -5.06 -2.48 -21.94
N THR A 103 -5.05 -2.22 -23.24
CA THR A 103 -3.88 -2.39 -24.10
C THR A 103 -2.72 -1.46 -23.73
N ALA A 104 -2.99 -0.27 -23.19
CA ALA A 104 -1.94 0.66 -22.76
C ALA A 104 -1.14 0.10 -21.58
N LEU A 105 -1.79 -0.64 -20.67
CA LEU A 105 -1.13 -1.28 -19.53
C LEU A 105 -0.44 -2.60 -19.90
N ARG A 106 -0.58 -3.10 -21.12
CA ARG A 106 0.04 -4.35 -21.55
C ARG A 106 1.56 -4.22 -21.52
N GLY A 107 2.23 -5.11 -20.79
CA GLY A 107 3.69 -5.06 -20.62
C GLY A 107 4.18 -4.02 -19.60
N SER A 108 3.29 -3.25 -18.98
CA SER A 108 3.63 -2.39 -17.83
C SER A 108 3.77 -3.18 -16.52
N TYR A 109 3.35 -4.46 -16.51
CA TYR A 109 3.46 -5.35 -15.36
C TYR A 109 3.94 -6.77 -15.70
N GLU A 110 4.71 -7.41 -14.81
CA GLU A 110 5.13 -8.83 -14.97
C GLU A 110 4.03 -9.81 -14.51
N ARG A 111 3.35 -9.48 -13.41
CA ARG A 111 2.32 -10.31 -12.78
C ARG A 111 1.11 -9.46 -12.39
N LEU A 112 -0.08 -9.97 -12.66
CA LEU A 112 -1.34 -9.38 -12.25
C LEU A 112 -2.06 -10.30 -11.26
N LEU A 113 -2.33 -9.79 -10.06
CA LEU A 113 -2.94 -10.51 -8.96
C LEU A 113 -4.30 -9.92 -8.62
N TYR A 114 -5.24 -10.83 -8.31
CA TYR A 114 -6.54 -10.45 -7.77
C TYR A 114 -6.44 -10.26 -6.25
N ASP A 115 -6.94 -9.12 -5.77
CA ASP A 115 -7.28 -8.92 -4.36
C ASP A 115 -8.59 -8.13 -4.25
N ASP A 116 -9.51 -8.65 -3.44
CA ASP A 116 -10.69 -7.89 -3.04
C ASP A 116 -10.33 -7.10 -1.78
N SER A 117 -10.13 -5.80 -1.90
CA SER A 117 -9.66 -4.96 -0.79
C SER A 117 -10.61 -4.94 0.40
N THR A 118 -11.88 -5.33 0.20
CA THR A 118 -12.88 -5.43 1.27
C THR A 118 -12.80 -6.74 2.03
N ASP A 119 -12.00 -7.71 1.59
CA ASP A 119 -11.78 -8.98 2.27
C ASP A 119 -10.89 -8.76 3.52
N PRO A 120 -11.42 -8.94 4.74
CA PRO A 120 -10.68 -8.65 5.96
C PRO A 120 -9.66 -9.74 6.32
N TRP A 121 -9.47 -10.77 5.48
CA TRP A 121 -8.66 -11.95 5.81
C TRP A 121 -7.26 -11.64 6.38
N TYR A 122 -6.50 -10.74 5.76
CA TYR A 122 -5.18 -10.34 6.25
C TYR A 122 -5.28 -9.56 7.56
N LEU A 123 -6.22 -8.61 7.61
CA LEU A 123 -6.49 -7.78 8.78
C LEU A 123 -6.82 -8.64 10.00
N THR A 124 -7.80 -9.55 9.90
CA THR A 124 -8.20 -10.46 10.99
C THR A 124 -7.03 -11.30 11.50
N ARG A 125 -6.10 -11.73 10.63
CA ARG A 125 -4.94 -12.52 11.06
C ARG A 125 -3.92 -11.69 11.83
N LEU A 126 -3.73 -10.43 11.44
CA LEU A 126 -2.74 -9.54 12.04
C LEU A 126 -3.18 -9.01 13.40
N ILE A 127 -4.47 -8.72 13.57
CA ILE A 127 -5.00 -8.12 14.80
C ILE A 127 -5.36 -9.15 15.87
N ARG A 128 -5.25 -10.46 15.63
CA ARG A 128 -5.57 -11.46 16.68
C ARG A 128 -4.72 -11.26 17.96
N PRO A 129 -5.31 -11.47 19.16
CA PRO A 129 -6.64 -12.04 19.40
C PRO A 129 -7.84 -11.09 19.24
N GLN A 130 -7.61 -9.79 19.01
CA GLN A 130 -8.69 -8.84 18.73
C GLN A 130 -9.44 -9.25 17.45
N GLY A 131 -10.74 -8.96 17.40
CA GLY A 131 -11.58 -9.08 16.22
C GLY A 131 -11.63 -7.79 15.41
N VAL A 132 -12.13 -7.87 14.17
CA VAL A 132 -12.30 -6.69 13.31
C VAL A 132 -13.35 -5.75 13.89
N GLN A 133 -14.31 -6.31 14.62
CA GLN A 133 -15.31 -5.57 15.40
C GLN A 133 -14.71 -4.78 16.58
N ASP A 134 -13.49 -5.12 17.04
CA ASP A 134 -12.80 -4.40 18.13
C ASP A 134 -11.98 -3.22 17.59
N ILE A 135 -11.89 -3.07 16.27
CA ILE A 135 -11.34 -1.88 15.63
C ILE A 135 -12.39 -0.77 15.79
N GLN A 136 -12.18 0.12 16.77
CA GLN A 136 -13.10 1.21 17.10
C GLN A 136 -13.34 2.12 15.88
N GLY A 137 -14.59 2.24 15.43
CA GLY A 137 -14.93 3.06 14.26
C GLY A 137 -16.40 2.91 13.85
N ARG A 138 -16.93 3.79 12.99
CA ARG A 138 -18.34 3.70 12.56
C ARG A 138 -18.57 2.43 11.73
N CYS A 139 -19.57 1.65 12.16
CA CYS A 139 -19.97 0.27 11.81
C CYS A 139 -20.00 -0.19 10.33
N GLU A 140 -19.70 0.63 9.32
CA GLU A 140 -20.09 0.33 7.93
C GLU A 140 -18.94 -0.16 7.03
N ALA A 141 -17.67 0.08 7.40
CA ALA A 141 -16.51 -0.33 6.62
C ALA A 141 -15.50 -1.12 7.46
N THR A 142 -15.28 -2.38 7.11
CA THR A 142 -14.33 -3.29 7.80
C THR A 142 -13.01 -3.45 7.04
N TRP A 143 -12.68 -2.48 6.17
CA TRP A 143 -11.47 -2.50 5.35
C TRP A 143 -10.65 -1.23 5.48
N THR A 144 -9.34 -1.37 5.45
CA THR A 144 -8.39 -0.26 5.55
C THR A 144 -8.16 0.42 4.21
N SER A 145 -7.46 1.56 4.21
CA SER A 145 -6.97 2.17 2.97
C SER A 145 -6.03 1.21 2.22
N THR A 146 -5.80 1.49 0.92
CA THR A 146 -4.87 0.70 0.11
C THR A 146 -3.44 0.76 0.63
N GLY A 147 -3.01 1.89 1.23
CA GLY A 147 -1.71 2.00 1.87
C GLY A 147 -1.58 1.03 3.05
N MET A 148 -2.61 0.98 3.91
CA MET A 148 -2.66 0.02 5.00
C MET A 148 -2.78 -1.43 4.53
N ARG A 149 -3.43 -1.68 3.39
CA ARG A 149 -3.47 -3.01 2.77
C ARG A 149 -2.07 -3.48 2.35
N LEU A 150 -1.22 -2.58 1.86
CA LEU A 150 0.19 -2.89 1.58
C LEU A 150 0.95 -3.23 2.85
N LEU A 151 0.72 -2.50 3.94
CA LEU A 151 1.30 -2.80 5.25
C LEU A 151 0.84 -4.16 5.77
N GLN A 152 -0.45 -4.50 5.59
CA GLN A 152 -0.96 -5.84 5.92
C GLN A 152 -0.20 -6.93 5.16
N TYR A 153 0.08 -6.76 3.86
CA TYR A 153 0.90 -7.73 3.12
C TYR A 153 2.30 -7.85 3.69
N ALA A 154 2.97 -6.72 3.90
CA ALA A 154 4.33 -6.66 4.43
C ALA A 154 4.44 -7.43 5.75
N LEU A 155 3.52 -7.18 6.69
CA LEU A 155 3.48 -7.85 7.98
C LEU A 155 3.10 -9.32 7.88
N TYR A 156 2.03 -9.63 7.15
CA TYR A 156 1.50 -11.00 7.06
C TYR A 156 2.50 -11.97 6.44
N PHE A 157 3.24 -11.53 5.43
CA PHE A 157 4.23 -12.36 4.75
C PHE A 157 5.64 -12.28 5.35
N GLY A 158 5.82 -11.53 6.45
CA GLY A 158 7.05 -11.54 7.24
C GLY A 158 8.19 -10.73 6.62
N ALA A 159 7.93 -9.47 6.26
CA ALA A 159 8.98 -8.51 5.95
C ALA A 159 9.94 -8.36 7.14
N ARG A 160 11.24 -8.19 6.86
CA ARG A 160 12.26 -7.96 7.87
C ARG A 160 12.12 -6.58 8.50
N GLU A 161 11.95 -5.56 7.67
CA GLU A 161 11.66 -4.18 8.10
C GLU A 161 10.64 -3.55 7.14
N VAL A 162 9.77 -2.70 7.68
CA VAL A 162 8.78 -1.95 6.90
C VAL A 162 8.91 -0.47 7.22
N TYR A 163 9.16 0.33 6.19
CA TYR A 163 9.24 1.77 6.27
C TYR A 163 8.02 2.34 5.56
N VAL A 164 7.32 3.27 6.20
CA VAL A 164 6.11 3.88 5.66
C VAL A 164 6.26 5.39 5.55
N VAL A 165 5.73 5.96 4.46
CA VAL A 165 5.68 7.40 4.22
C VAL A 165 4.46 7.73 3.35
N GLY A 166 3.88 8.92 3.50
CA GLY A 166 2.72 9.35 2.71
C GLY A 166 1.42 8.66 3.10
N MET A 167 1.30 8.20 4.34
CA MET A 167 0.11 7.52 4.86
C MET A 167 -0.48 8.34 6.03
N ASP A 168 -1.04 9.49 5.71
CA ASP A 168 -1.37 10.54 6.70
C ASP A 168 -2.83 10.52 7.15
N PHE A 169 -3.50 9.36 7.15
CA PHE A 169 -4.92 9.22 7.53
C PHE A 169 -5.91 10.16 6.81
N GLY A 170 -5.52 10.72 5.66
CA GLY A 170 -6.32 11.73 4.96
C GLY A 170 -6.18 13.15 5.49
N GLU A 171 -5.38 13.36 6.54
CA GLU A 171 -4.94 14.66 6.99
C GLU A 171 -4.00 15.31 5.97
N ASN A 172 -3.98 16.64 5.93
CA ASN A 172 -2.98 17.44 5.22
C ASN A 172 -2.90 17.26 3.69
N GLY A 173 -3.85 16.54 3.09
CA GLY A 173 -3.96 16.38 1.65
C GLY A 173 -2.96 15.38 1.04
N TYR A 174 -2.65 15.56 -0.24
CA TYR A 174 -1.62 14.83 -0.94
C TYR A 174 -0.31 15.63 -0.99
N PHE A 175 0.81 14.98 -1.31
CA PHE A 175 2.10 15.67 -1.41
C PHE A 175 2.17 16.71 -2.55
N TRP A 176 1.26 16.64 -3.53
CA TRP A 176 1.16 17.60 -4.63
C TRP A 176 0.01 18.61 -4.46
N GLY A 177 -0.72 18.57 -3.35
CA GLY A 177 -1.80 19.54 -3.09
C GLY A 177 -2.97 18.99 -2.26
N PRO A 178 -4.03 19.79 -2.08
CA PRO A 178 -5.20 19.41 -1.30
C PRO A 178 -5.85 18.12 -1.81
N LYS A 179 -6.37 17.31 -0.88
CA LYS A 179 -7.15 16.13 -1.24
C LYS A 179 -8.63 16.54 -1.44
N PRO A 180 -9.23 16.30 -2.62
CA PRO A 180 -10.59 16.77 -2.90
C PRO A 180 -11.65 16.14 -1.99
N ASN A 181 -11.48 14.85 -1.66
CA ASN A 181 -12.36 14.10 -0.80
C ASN A 181 -11.52 13.40 0.29
N PRO A 182 -11.67 13.76 1.58
CA PRO A 182 -10.95 13.09 2.65
C PRO A 182 -11.24 11.58 2.65
N TRP A 183 -10.31 10.79 3.18
CA TRP A 183 -10.55 9.36 3.34
C TRP A 183 -11.69 9.21 4.35
N GLY A 184 -12.73 8.46 4.00
CA GLY A 184 -13.96 8.41 4.78
C GLY A 184 -13.87 7.61 6.10
N HIS A 185 -12.79 6.86 6.30
CA HIS A 185 -12.61 5.96 7.45
C HIS A 185 -11.18 6.04 8.02
N PRO A 186 -10.70 7.22 8.45
CA PRO A 186 -9.35 7.36 9.02
C PRO A 186 -9.17 6.56 10.32
N ASP A 187 -10.26 6.39 11.06
CA ASP A 187 -10.38 5.62 12.29
C ASP A 187 -9.91 4.16 12.14
N ILE A 188 -10.31 3.46 11.07
CA ILE A 188 -9.91 2.07 10.88
C ILE A 188 -8.39 1.93 10.63
N ASP A 189 -7.82 2.89 9.91
CA ASP A 189 -6.39 2.94 9.60
C ASP A 189 -5.57 3.26 10.86
N GLU A 190 -6.02 4.24 11.64
CA GLU A 190 -5.40 4.64 12.91
C GLU A 190 -5.42 3.48 13.93
N ASN A 191 -6.56 2.84 14.11
CA ASN A 191 -6.68 1.69 15.02
C ASN A 191 -5.83 0.51 14.58
N PHE A 192 -5.79 0.21 13.29
CA PHE A 192 -4.91 -0.83 12.77
C PHE A 192 -3.46 -0.52 13.11
N ILE A 193 -3.02 0.73 12.92
CA ILE A 193 -1.66 1.16 13.28
C ILE A 193 -1.40 1.06 14.78
N ARG A 194 -2.35 1.46 15.63
CA ARG A 194 -2.24 1.33 17.09
C ARG A 194 -2.02 -0.12 17.54
N ILE A 195 -2.73 -1.07 16.92
CA ILE A 195 -2.54 -2.50 17.19
C ILE A 195 -1.18 -2.98 16.66
N VAL A 196 -0.82 -2.56 15.44
CA VAL A 196 0.44 -2.94 14.80
C VAL A 196 1.65 -2.44 15.60
N SER A 197 1.63 -1.20 16.09
CA SER A 197 2.78 -0.62 16.81
C SER A 197 3.07 -1.32 18.14
N ALA A 198 2.04 -1.85 18.80
CA ALA A 198 2.21 -2.65 20.02
C ALA A 198 2.80 -4.03 19.74
N LYS A 199 2.51 -4.61 18.57
CA LYS A 199 2.83 -6.01 18.23
C LYS A 199 4.09 -6.17 17.38
N TYR A 200 4.39 -5.21 16.52
CA TYR A 200 5.46 -5.27 15.52
C TYR A 200 6.48 -4.16 15.77
N ARG A 201 7.71 -4.55 16.10
CA ARG A 201 8.81 -3.61 16.38
C ARG A 201 9.61 -3.20 15.13
N ASN A 202 9.26 -3.74 13.97
CA ASN A 202 9.98 -3.58 12.71
C ASN A 202 9.23 -2.70 11.70
N VAL A 203 8.28 -1.89 12.16
CA VAL A 203 7.53 -0.92 11.34
C VAL A 203 7.93 0.49 11.76
N PHE A 204 8.30 1.32 10.79
CA PHE A 204 8.87 2.64 11.04
C PHE A 204 8.20 3.70 10.17
N SER A 205 7.90 4.86 10.75
CA SER A 205 7.60 6.05 9.96
C SER A 205 8.90 6.68 9.48
N ILE A 206 8.97 7.10 8.21
CA ILE A 206 10.10 7.89 7.71
C ILE A 206 9.99 9.36 8.14
N SER A 207 8.76 9.85 8.23
CA SER A 207 8.45 11.26 8.48
C SER A 207 8.06 11.47 9.93
N SER A 208 8.67 12.45 10.60
CA SER A 208 8.22 12.91 11.91
C SER A 208 6.94 13.75 11.83
N LYS A 209 6.63 14.32 10.66
CA LYS A 209 5.43 15.14 10.42
C LYS A 209 4.20 14.33 10.02
N SER A 210 4.37 13.05 9.71
CA SER A 210 3.23 12.15 9.46
C SER A 210 2.52 11.86 10.78
N PRO A 211 1.17 11.85 10.85
CA PRO A 211 0.45 11.43 12.04
C PRO A 211 0.79 9.99 12.47
N LEU A 212 1.36 9.18 11.57
CA LEU A 212 1.91 7.87 11.93
C LEU A 212 3.04 7.92 12.96
N SER A 213 3.77 9.02 13.06
CA SER A 213 4.88 9.16 14.02
C SER A 213 4.42 9.15 15.47
N HIS A 214 3.13 9.42 15.74
CA HIS A 214 2.55 9.28 17.07
C HIS A 214 2.43 7.82 17.53
N HIS A 215 2.46 6.88 16.59
CA HIS A 215 2.30 5.45 16.87
C HIS A 215 3.52 4.63 16.51
N LEU A 216 4.28 5.03 15.48
CA LEU A 216 5.42 4.30 14.96
C LEU A 216 6.73 5.03 15.26
N PRO A 217 7.80 4.32 15.65
CA PRO A 217 9.11 4.94 15.77
C PRO A 217 9.54 5.57 14.45
N VAL A 218 10.13 6.76 14.53
CA VAL A 218 10.69 7.45 13.36
C VAL A 218 12.07 6.87 13.08
N LYS A 219 12.26 6.28 11.89
CA LYS A 219 13.54 5.73 11.44
C LYS A 219 13.64 5.84 9.93
N ARG A 220 14.75 6.40 9.45
CA ARG A 220 15.08 6.37 8.03
C ARG A 220 15.82 5.08 7.68
N PRO A 221 15.50 4.44 6.55
CA PRO A 221 16.27 3.30 6.07
C PRO A 221 17.71 3.73 5.75
N ALA A 222 18.69 3.06 6.38
CA ALA A 222 20.10 3.12 6.00
C ALA A 222 20.37 2.38 4.68
#